data_AF-A0A9E4EZ25-F1
#
_entry.id   AF-A0A9E4EZ25-F1
#
_cell.length_a   1.000
_cell.length_b   1.000
_cell.length_c   1.000
_cell.angle_alpha   90.00
_cell.angle_beta   90.00
_cell.angle_gamma   90.00
#
_symmetry.space_group_name_H-M   'P 1'
#
loop_
_entity.id
_entity.type
_entity.pdbx_description
1 polymer ?
#
loop_
_entity_poly.entity_id
_entity_poly.type
_entity_poly.pdbx_seq_one_letter_code
_entity_poly.pdbx_strand_id
1 'polypeptide(L)'
;MASRQEVGRILRDSGVQTVELRASIIIGSGSLSFEMIRALVERLPVMVTPRWVRTLAQPIAVEDVIEYLIAALDAPDGPSLVLEIGGADRASYGDIMAEYARQRGLHRVMIAVPV
;
A
#
# COMPACT_ATOMS: atom_id res chain seq x y z
N MET A 1 7.56 -8.74 -5.15
CA MET A 1 8.46 -7.61 -4.83
C MET A 1 9.79 -7.66 -5.60
N ALA A 2 10.39 -8.84 -5.84
CA ALA A 2 11.65 -8.97 -6.57
C ALA A 2 11.71 -8.16 -7.88
N SER A 3 10.69 -8.24 -8.73
CA SER A 3 10.62 -7.47 -9.98
C SER A 3 10.64 -5.94 -9.77
N ARG A 4 9.95 -5.42 -8.75
CA ARG A 4 9.95 -3.97 -8.46
C ARG A 4 11.32 -3.50 -7.95
N GLN A 5 11.95 -4.30 -7.10
CA GLN A 5 13.30 -4.03 -6.60
C GLN A 5 14.36 -4.08 -7.71
N GLU A 6 14.20 -5.01 -8.66
CA GLU A 6 15.05 -5.11 -9.84
C GLU A 6 14.93 -3.87 -10.73
N VAL A 7 13.71 -3.38 -10.99
CA VAL A 7 13.50 -2.12 -11.73
C VAL A 7 14.16 -0.95 -10.99
N GLY A 8 13.97 -0.84 -9.68
CA GLY A 8 14.62 0.19 -8.87
C GLY A 8 16.15 0.14 -8.98
N ARG A 9 16.74 -1.06 -9.00
CA ARG A 9 18.18 -1.24 -9.22
C ARG A 9 18.60 -0.75 -10.61
N ILE A 10 17.91 -1.18 -11.66
CA ILE A 10 18.23 -0.78 -13.05
C ILE A 10 18.17 0.74 -13.22
N LEU A 11 17.17 1.41 -12.62
CA LEU A 11 17.06 2.88 -12.68
C LEU A 11 18.23 3.55 -11.98
N ARG A 12 18.63 3.09 -10.79
CA ARG A 12 19.80 3.64 -10.08
C ARG A 12 21.12 3.41 -10.82
N ASP A 13 21.24 2.29 -11.52
CA ASP A 13 22.45 1.93 -12.29
C ASP A 13 22.56 2.71 -13.62
N SER A 14 21.55 3.52 -13.98
CA SER A 14 21.52 4.27 -15.26
C SER A 14 22.45 5.49 -15.31
N GLY A 15 23.01 5.92 -14.17
CA GLY A 15 23.80 7.15 -14.05
C GLY A 15 22.96 8.41 -13.83
N VAL A 16 21.62 8.32 -13.81
CA VAL A 16 20.71 9.40 -13.42
C VAL A 16 20.32 9.21 -11.95
N GLN A 17 20.40 10.28 -11.16
CA GLN A 17 19.94 10.25 -9.76
C GLN A 17 18.48 9.81 -9.71
N THR A 18 18.20 8.76 -8.95
CA THR A 18 16.88 8.15 -8.83
C THR A 18 16.42 8.22 -7.38
N VAL A 19 15.22 8.76 -7.15
CA VAL A 19 14.54 8.69 -5.85
C VAL A 19 13.45 7.61 -5.94
N GLU A 20 13.67 6.47 -5.28
CA GLU A 20 12.73 5.36 -5.21
C GLU A 20 11.88 5.46 -3.94
N LEU A 21 10.62 5.87 -4.09
CA LEU A 21 9.63 5.87 -3.02
C LEU A 21 8.90 4.53 -2.96
N ARG A 22 8.98 3.83 -1.84
CA ARG A 22 8.38 2.51 -1.63
C ARG A 22 7.21 2.58 -0.67
N ALA A 23 6.01 2.46 -1.22
CA ALA A 23 4.77 2.39 -0.44
C ALA A 23 4.26 0.94 -0.37
N SER A 24 3.61 0.60 0.74
CA SER A 24 2.97 -0.70 0.90
C SER A 24 1.58 -0.75 0.26
N ILE A 25 0.60 -0.07 0.85
CA ILE A 25 -0.79 0.04 0.40
C ILE A 25 -1.12 1.52 0.30
N ILE A 26 -1.50 2.00 -0.88
CA ILE A 26 -1.95 3.37 -1.07
C ILE A 26 -3.48 3.36 -0.94
N ILE A 27 -4.04 4.25 -0.11
CA ILE A 27 -5.48 4.37 0.14
C ILE A 27 -5.94 5.73 -0.37
N GLY A 28 -6.99 5.75 -1.18
CA GLY A 28 -7.52 7.00 -1.74
C GLY A 28 -8.20 6.79 -3.09
N SER A 29 -8.68 7.88 -3.68
CA SER A 29 -9.37 7.86 -4.96
C SER A 29 -8.46 7.31 -6.06
N GLY A 30 -8.99 6.40 -6.90
CA GLY A 30 -8.22 5.76 -7.98
C GLY A 30 -7.21 4.70 -7.53
N SER A 31 -7.06 4.44 -6.23
CA SER A 31 -6.21 3.34 -5.76
C SER A 31 -6.84 1.98 -6.06
N LEU A 32 -6.17 1.17 -6.88
CA LEU A 32 -6.58 -0.21 -7.15
C LEU A 32 -6.67 -1.06 -5.88
N SER A 33 -5.77 -0.84 -4.92
CA SER A 33 -5.80 -1.54 -3.62
C SER A 33 -7.05 -1.19 -2.82
N PHE A 34 -7.42 0.09 -2.80
CA PHE A 34 -8.64 0.54 -2.12
C PHE A 34 -9.90 0.03 -2.83
N GLU A 35 -9.94 0.10 -4.16
CA GLU A 35 -11.05 -0.41 -4.96
C GLU A 35 -11.23 -1.93 -4.79
N MET A 36 -10.13 -2.68 -4.68
CA MET A 36 -10.17 -4.11 -4.37
C MET A 36 -10.77 -4.36 -2.98
N ILE A 37 -10.33 -3.64 -1.95
CA ILE A 37 -10.88 -3.74 -0.58
C ILE A 37 -12.37 -3.43 -0.58
N ARG A 38 -12.77 -2.31 -1.19
CA ARG A 38 -14.18 -1.94 -1.36
C ARG A 38 -14.96 -3.06 -2.04
N ALA A 39 -14.49 -3.57 -3.17
CA ALA A 39 -15.20 -4.59 -3.94
C ALA A 39 -15.40 -5.88 -3.15
N LEU A 40 -14.37 -6.34 -2.43
CA LEU A 40 -14.45 -7.52 -1.56
C LEU A 40 -15.45 -7.30 -0.43
N VAL A 41 -15.31 -6.19 0.30
CA VAL A 41 -16.17 -5.89 1.45
C VAL A 41 -17.60 -5.62 1.00
N GLU A 42 -17.87 -4.96 -0.11
CA GLU A 42 -19.25 -4.72 -0.54
C GLU A 42 -19.96 -5.99 -1.02
N ARG A 43 -19.23 -6.94 -1.62
CA ARG A 43 -19.82 -8.10 -2.31
C ARG A 43 -19.81 -9.40 -1.52
N LEU A 44 -18.90 -9.57 -0.56
CA LEU A 44 -18.70 -10.83 0.16
C LEU A 44 -19.07 -10.69 1.64
N PRO A 45 -20.29 -11.06 2.06
CA PRO A 45 -20.67 -11.10 3.48
C PRO A 45 -19.80 -12.05 4.32
N VAL A 46 -19.31 -13.12 3.69
CA VAL A 46 -18.37 -14.09 4.25
C VAL A 46 -17.16 -14.17 3.32
N MET A 47 -15.97 -13.91 3.86
CA MET A 47 -14.70 -13.89 3.13
C MET A 47 -13.80 -15.02 3.62
N VAL A 48 -13.39 -15.90 2.70
CA VAL A 48 -12.33 -16.89 2.96
C VAL A 48 -11.00 -16.20 2.70
N THR A 49 -10.25 -15.93 3.76
CA THR A 49 -9.03 -15.11 3.72
C THR A 49 -7.78 -15.97 3.93
N PRO A 50 -6.77 -15.86 3.08
CA PRO A 50 -5.45 -16.48 3.33
C PRO A 50 -4.74 -15.85 4.52
N ARG A 51 -3.71 -16.50 5.07
CA ARG A 51 -3.01 -16.07 6.29
C ARG A 51 -2.38 -14.69 6.16
N TRP A 52 -1.91 -14.34 4.95
CA TRP A 52 -1.22 -13.08 4.69
C TRP A 52 -2.10 -11.84 4.89
N VAL A 53 -3.43 -11.98 4.95
CA VAL A 53 -4.34 -10.87 5.26
C VAL A 53 -4.09 -10.27 6.65
N ARG A 54 -3.44 -11.03 7.54
CA ARG A 54 -3.02 -10.59 8.88
C ARG A 54 -1.62 -9.97 8.91
N THR A 55 -0.89 -9.98 7.80
CA THR A 55 0.43 -9.36 7.72
C THR A 55 0.28 -7.86 7.88
N LEU A 56 1.03 -7.28 8.82
CA LEU A 56 1.04 -5.85 9.07
C LEU A 56 1.72 -5.10 7.91
N ALA A 57 1.09 -4.01 7.51
CA ALA A 57 1.61 -3.02 6.57
C ALA A 57 1.47 -1.62 7.17
N GLN A 58 1.95 -0.60 6.45
CA GLN A 58 1.73 0.81 6.78
C GLN A 58 1.01 1.48 5.61
N PRO A 59 -0.33 1.44 5.60
CA PRO A 59 -1.09 2.10 4.54
C PRO A 59 -0.81 3.61 4.56
N ILE A 60 -0.77 4.23 3.38
CA ILE A 60 -0.50 5.66 3.20
C ILE A 60 -1.61 6.27 2.34
N ALA A 61 -1.99 7.52 2.62
CA ALA A 61 -2.97 8.23 1.80
C ALA A 61 -2.37 8.56 0.43
N VAL A 62 -3.22 8.61 -0.61
CA VAL A 62 -2.75 8.98 -1.96
C VAL A 62 -2.23 10.43 -1.99
N GLU A 63 -2.83 11.31 -1.20
CA GLU A 63 -2.43 12.70 -1.05
C GLU A 63 -1.01 12.81 -0.49
N ASP A 64 -0.68 12.03 0.54
CA ASP A 64 0.68 12.00 1.12
C ASP A 64 1.70 11.49 0.10
N VAL A 65 1.36 10.47 -0.69
CA VAL A 65 2.24 9.97 -1.76
C VAL A 65 2.52 11.05 -2.80
N ILE A 66 1.50 11.83 -3.17
CA ILE A 66 1.66 12.97 -4.09
C ILE A 66 2.57 14.03 -3.47
N GLU A 67 2.41 14.33 -2.18
CA GLU A 67 3.30 15.25 -1.47
C GLU A 67 4.76 14.77 -1.47
N TYR A 68 5.01 13.49 -1.20
CA TYR A 68 6.35 12.91 -1.32
C TYR A 68 6.92 12.99 -2.74
N LEU A 69 6.10 12.78 -3.77
CA LEU A 69 6.53 12.90 -5.18
C LEU A 69 6.92 14.33 -5.52
N ILE A 70 6.18 15.33 -5.02
CA ILE A 70 6.50 16.74 -5.19
C ILE A 70 7.79 17.07 -4.44
N ALA A 71 7.92 16.66 -3.17
CA ALA A 71 9.12 16.89 -2.36
C ALA A 71 10.37 16.23 -2.95
N ALA A 72 10.21 15.11 -3.67
CA ALA A 72 11.32 14.44 -4.36
C ALA A 72 11.92 15.28 -5.51
N LEU A 73 11.20 16.27 -6.04
CA LEU A 73 11.72 17.20 -7.05
C LEU A 73 12.82 18.10 -6.49
N ASP A 74 12.76 18.41 -5.19
CA ASP A 74 13.73 19.25 -4.48
C ASP A 74 14.82 18.40 -3.77
N ALA A 75 14.93 17.12 -4.12
CA ALA A 75 15.97 16.26 -3.56
C ALA A 75 17.37 16.84 -3.91
N PRO A 76 18.27 16.98 -2.92
CA PRO A 76 19.58 17.55 -3.18
C PRO A 76 20.36 16.67 -4.17
N ASP A 77 21.18 17.30 -5.00
CA ASP A 77 22.10 16.60 -5.90
C ASP A 77 22.97 15.63 -5.08
N GLY A 78 22.99 14.36 -5.49
CA GLY A 78 23.66 13.34 -4.69
C GLY A 78 23.40 11.92 -5.14
N PRO A 79 23.70 10.93 -4.28
CA PRO A 79 23.40 9.54 -4.58
C PRO A 79 21.90 9.31 -4.69
N SER A 80 21.52 8.31 -5.48
CA SER A 80 20.15 7.82 -5.53
C SER A 80 19.63 7.43 -4.15
N LEU A 81 18.35 7.70 -3.88
CA LEU A 81 17.70 7.48 -2.60
C LEU A 81 16.68 6.35 -2.71
N VAL A 82 16.56 5.55 -1.65
CA VAL A 82 15.51 4.54 -1.50
C VAL A 82 14.82 4.80 -0.17
N LEU A 83 13.56 5.20 -0.23
CA LEU A 83 12.80 5.66 0.93
C LEU A 83 11.54 4.80 1.05
N GLU A 84 11.38 4.15 2.19
CA GLU A 84 10.12 3.48 2.55
C GLU A 84 9.16 4.55 3.09
N ILE A 85 7.99 4.68 2.47
CA ILE A 85 6.94 5.64 2.86
C ILE A 85 5.70 4.88 3.33
N GLY A 86 5.07 5.39 4.38
CA GLY A 86 3.92 4.77 5.02
C GLY A 86 3.19 5.79 5.90
N GLY A 87 1.91 5.51 6.19
CA GLY A 87 1.17 6.27 7.18
C GLY A 87 1.61 5.97 8.61
N ALA A 88 1.05 6.72 9.56
CA ALA A 88 1.34 6.59 10.98
C ALA A 88 0.93 5.22 11.55
N ASP A 89 -0.14 4.64 11.00
CA ASP A 89 -0.71 3.41 11.53
C ASP A 89 -0.10 2.16 10.91
N ARG A 90 0.06 1.12 11.74
CA ARG A 90 0.37 -0.23 11.29
C ARG A 90 -0.92 -1.03 11.26
N ALA A 91 -1.35 -1.42 10.06
CA ALA A 91 -2.60 -2.13 9.85
C ALA A 91 -2.39 -3.30 8.89
N SER A 92 -3.08 -4.41 9.13
CA SER A 92 -3.17 -5.50 8.18
C SER A 92 -4.27 -5.25 7.14
N TYR A 93 -4.24 -5.99 6.03
CA TYR A 93 -5.35 -5.95 5.06
C TYR A 93 -6.70 -6.29 5.71
N GLY A 94 -6.69 -7.20 6.69
CA GLY A 94 -7.87 -7.56 7.47
C GLY A 94 -8.43 -6.39 8.29
N ASP A 95 -7.54 -5.62 8.93
CA ASP A 95 -7.92 -4.45 9.71
C ASP A 95 -8.53 -3.37 8.81
N ILE A 96 -7.93 -3.13 7.64
CA ILE A 96 -8.45 -2.14 6.67
C ILE A 96 -9.82 -2.57 6.14
N MET A 97 -10.01 -3.87 5.83
CA MET A 97 -11.32 -4.40 5.41
C MET A 97 -12.37 -4.28 6.52
N ALA A 98 -12.00 -4.57 7.77
CA ALA A 98 -12.89 -4.44 8.91
C ALA A 98 -13.28 -2.98 9.16
N GLU A 99 -12.33 -2.06 9.05
CA GLU A 99 -12.55 -0.63 9.20
C GLU A 99 -13.46 -0.08 8.08
N TYR A 100 -13.23 -0.49 6.83
CA TYR A 100 -14.13 -0.16 5.72
C TYR A 100 -15.56 -0.65 5.98
N ALA A 101 -15.72 -1.90 6.44
CA ALA A 101 -17.02 -2.48 6.75
C ALA A 101 -17.72 -1.70 7.87
N ARG A 102 -16.98 -1.32 8.92
CA ARG A 102 -17.48 -0.51 10.04
C ARG A 102 -18.00 0.85 9.57
N GLN A 103 -17.24 1.56 8.74
CA GLN A 103 -17.65 2.87 8.20
C GLN A 103 -18.89 2.77 7.29
N ARG A 104 -19.10 1.62 6.64
CA ARG A 104 -20.24 1.36 5.76
C ARG A 104 -21.43 0.70 6.45
N GLY A 105 -21.36 0.40 7.75
CA GLY A 105 -22.41 -0.30 8.49
C GLY A 105 -22.62 -1.74 8.02
N LEU A 106 -21.55 -2.39 7.53
CA LEU A 106 -21.57 -3.73 6.97
C LEU A 106 -21.02 -4.75 7.97
N HIS A 107 -21.72 -5.86 8.17
CA HIS A 107 -21.20 -6.98 8.95
C HIS A 107 -20.51 -7.99 8.04
N ARG A 108 -19.25 -8.31 8.34
CA ARG A 108 -18.41 -9.23 7.55
C ARG A 108 -17.77 -10.30 8.40
N VAL A 109 -17.88 -11.55 7.95
CA VAL A 109 -17.24 -12.70 8.59
C VAL A 109 -15.98 -13.05 7.81
N MET A 110 -14.83 -13.06 8.47
CA MET A 110 -13.55 -13.48 7.87
C MET A 110 -13.14 -14.85 8.40
N ILE A 111 -13.02 -15.83 7.51
CA ILE A 111 -12.62 -17.20 7.82
C ILE A 111 -11.19 -17.40 7.30
N ALA A 112 -10.23 -17.57 8.22
CA ALA A 112 -8.83 -17.75 7.85
C ALA A 112 -8.55 -19.19 7.40
N VAL A 113 -7.87 -19.34 6.27
CA VAL A 113 -7.37 -20.62 5.74
C VAL A 113 -5.84 -20.62 5.70
N PRO A 114 -5.18 -21.78 5.85
CA PRO A 114 -3.73 -21.86 6.06
C PRO A 114 -2.85 -21.58 4.81
N VAL A 115 -3.46 -21.16 3.69
CA VAL A 115 -2.75 -20.72 2.47
C VAL A 115 -2.22 -19.29 2.57
#